data_AF-A0A961VI55-F1
#
_entry.id   AF-A0A961VI55-F1
#
_cell.length_a   1.000
_cell.length_b   1.000
_cell.length_c   1.000
_cell.angle_alpha   90.00
_cell.angle_beta   90.00
_cell.angle_gamma   90.00
#
_symmetry.space_group_name_H-M   'P 1'
#
loop_
_entity.id
_entity.type
_entity.pdbx_description
1 polymer ?
#
loop_
_entity_poly.entity_id
_entity_poly.type
_entity_poly.pdbx_seq_one_letter_code
_entity_poly.pdbx_strand_id
1 'polypeptide(L)'
;MRIERHYTTKGEDAYAGIEFRTTRSEIRNPDGSIVFKLDDIEVPAAWSQVASDILAQKYFRKAGVPARLKKVEENAVPSFLWRSVPDEAALAALPADERSGSERDSRQVFDRLAGTWTYWGWKGGYFDSEEDAEAFFDEMRFMLATQKAAPNSPQWFNTGLHWAYGIDGPGQGHHYVDPETGKLTRSKSAYEHPQP
;
A
#
# COMPACT_ATOMS: atom_id res chain seq x y z
N MET A 1 5.54 4.45 21.84
CA MET A 1 5.30 5.75 21.20
C MET A 1 3.82 6.00 21.18
N ARG A 2 3.40 7.07 21.87
CA ARG A 2 2.03 7.57 21.86
C ARG A 2 1.78 8.40 20.59
N ILE A 3 0.63 8.24 19.97
CA ILE A 3 0.26 8.93 18.73
C ILE A 3 -1.02 9.73 18.96
N GLU A 4 -0.92 11.04 18.79
CA GLU A 4 -2.07 11.94 18.82
C GLU A 4 -2.68 12.05 17.42
N ARG A 5 -4.01 12.00 17.35
CA ARG A 5 -4.74 12.23 16.11
C ARG A 5 -4.89 13.73 15.88
N HIS A 6 -4.45 14.21 14.72
CA HIS A 6 -4.56 15.63 14.34
C HIS A 6 -5.53 15.84 13.18
N TYR A 7 -5.68 14.85 12.30
CA TYR A 7 -6.48 14.97 11.08
C TYR A 7 -7.68 14.02 11.04
N THR A 8 -7.60 12.91 11.76
CA THR A 8 -8.59 11.83 11.74
C THR A 8 -9.34 11.72 13.07
N THR A 9 -10.55 11.15 13.01
CA THR A 9 -11.37 10.88 14.20
C THR A 9 -11.37 9.38 14.49
N LYS A 10 -11.23 9.00 15.77
CA LYS A 10 -11.30 7.60 16.18
C LYS A 10 -12.64 6.98 15.79
N GLY A 11 -12.59 5.81 15.15
CA GLY A 11 -13.77 5.05 14.72
C GLY A 11 -14.39 5.53 13.41
N GLU A 12 -13.87 6.60 12.80
CA GLU A 12 -14.23 7.02 11.45
C GLU A 12 -13.22 6.47 10.44
N ASP A 13 -13.63 6.39 9.17
CA ASP A 13 -12.71 6.04 8.08
C ASP A 13 -11.62 7.12 7.93
N ALA A 14 -10.36 6.71 7.69
CA ALA A 14 -9.24 7.64 7.58
C ALA A 14 -9.35 8.63 6.41
N TYR A 15 -10.21 8.34 5.43
CA TYR A 15 -10.52 9.21 4.30
C TYR A 15 -11.83 9.99 4.49
N ALA A 16 -12.46 9.93 5.66
CA ALA A 16 -13.62 10.73 5.98
C ALA A 16 -13.34 12.21 5.73
N GLY A 17 -14.22 12.87 4.96
CA GLY A 17 -14.06 14.27 4.57
C GLY A 17 -13.12 14.53 3.38
N ILE A 18 -12.51 13.50 2.79
CA ILE A 18 -11.77 13.61 1.52
C ILE A 18 -12.69 13.18 0.38
N GLU A 19 -12.99 14.11 -0.53
CA GLU A 19 -13.70 13.78 -1.77
C GLU A 19 -12.76 13.04 -2.73
N PHE A 20 -13.25 11.97 -3.37
CA PHE A 20 -12.55 11.25 -4.44
C PHE A 20 -13.29 11.43 -5.75
N ARG A 21 -12.52 11.50 -6.85
CA ARG A 21 -13.04 11.57 -8.20
C ARG A 21 -12.44 10.46 -9.06
N THR A 22 -13.23 9.99 -10.02
CA THR A 22 -12.75 9.12 -11.08
C THR A 22 -12.04 9.95 -12.16
N THR A 23 -10.89 9.50 -12.62
CA THR A 23 -10.17 10.07 -13.77
C THR A 23 -9.53 8.96 -14.60
N ARG A 24 -8.80 9.34 -15.64
CA ARG A 24 -7.95 8.44 -16.43
C ARG A 24 -6.54 8.98 -16.50
N SER A 25 -5.57 8.10 -16.71
CA SER A 25 -4.21 8.46 -17.10
C SER A 25 -3.88 7.94 -18.48
N GLU A 26 -3.24 8.77 -19.29
CA GLU A 26 -2.86 8.43 -20.66
C GLU A 26 -1.50 9.02 -21.02
N ILE A 27 -0.65 8.24 -21.68
CA ILE A 27 0.58 8.70 -22.33
C ILE A 27 0.40 8.49 -23.84
N ARG A 28 0.68 9.54 -24.63
CA ARG A 28 0.68 9.48 -26.09
C ARG A 28 2.06 9.78 -26.66
N ASN A 29 2.37 9.15 -27.78
CA ASN A 29 3.50 9.52 -28.64
C ASN A 29 3.22 10.84 -29.37
N PRO A 30 4.24 11.51 -29.94
CA PRO A 30 4.06 12.71 -30.76
C PRO A 30 3.13 12.51 -31.97
N ASP A 31 3.02 11.28 -32.48
CA ASP A 31 2.11 10.90 -33.57
C ASP A 31 0.65 10.68 -33.11
N GLY A 32 0.37 10.82 -31.82
CA GLY A 32 -0.95 10.65 -31.21
C GLY A 32 -1.28 9.21 -30.77
N SER A 33 -0.43 8.23 -31.09
CA SER A 33 -0.62 6.83 -30.66
C SER A 33 -0.47 6.67 -29.15
N ILE A 34 -1.22 5.73 -28.56
CA ILE A 34 -1.28 5.53 -27.10
C ILE A 34 -0.15 4.59 -26.66
N VAL A 35 0.67 5.07 -25.73
CA VAL A 35 1.76 4.30 -25.09
C VAL A 35 1.29 3.62 -23.82
N PHE A 36 0.44 4.31 -23.05
CA PHE A 36 -0.12 3.81 -21.81
C PHE A 36 -1.49 4.42 -21.62
N LYS A 37 -2.44 3.63 -21.13
CA LYS A 37 -3.75 4.11 -20.73
C LYS A 37 -4.25 3.30 -19.54
N LEU A 38 -4.74 4.00 -18.54
CA LEU A 38 -5.44 3.43 -17.41
C LEU A 38 -6.68 4.28 -17.13
N ASP A 39 -7.85 3.72 -17.42
CA ASP A 39 -9.13 4.35 -17.17
C ASP A 39 -9.65 4.01 -15.77
N ASP A 40 -10.66 4.75 -15.34
CA ASP A 40 -11.44 4.52 -14.12
C ASP A 40 -10.57 4.44 -12.86
N ILE A 41 -9.62 5.37 -12.73
CA ILE A 41 -8.78 5.48 -11.53
C ILE A 41 -9.42 6.43 -10.51
N GLU A 42 -9.41 6.04 -9.24
CA GLU A 42 -9.95 6.85 -8.14
C GLU A 42 -8.82 7.59 -7.40
N VAL A 43 -8.92 8.92 -7.37
CA VAL A 43 -7.92 9.81 -6.75
C VAL A 43 -8.61 10.90 -5.93
N PRO A 44 -7.95 11.50 -4.91
CA PRO A 44 -8.53 12.62 -4.20
C PRO A 44 -8.87 13.75 -5.17
N ALA A 45 -10.07 14.34 -5.04
CA ALA A 45 -10.60 15.31 -5.99
C ALA A 45 -9.71 16.55 -6.13
N ALA A 46 -9.06 16.95 -5.03
CA ALA A 46 -8.11 18.05 -4.97
C ALA A 46 -6.80 17.81 -5.75
N TRP A 47 -6.49 16.57 -6.15
CA TRP A 47 -5.26 16.28 -6.88
C TRP A 47 -5.31 16.84 -8.30
N SER A 48 -4.17 17.41 -8.74
CA SER A 48 -3.98 17.77 -10.13
C SER A 48 -4.00 16.53 -11.03
N GLN A 49 -4.31 16.72 -12.31
CA GLN A 49 -4.21 15.64 -13.29
C GLN A 49 -2.77 15.10 -13.38
N VAL A 50 -1.76 15.97 -13.28
CA VAL A 50 -0.34 15.56 -13.28
C VAL A 50 0.00 14.65 -12.10
N ALA A 51 -0.52 14.94 -10.90
CA ALA A 51 -0.33 14.06 -9.74
C ALA A 51 -1.00 12.70 -9.95
N SER A 52 -2.21 12.71 -10.52
CA SER A 52 -2.97 11.50 -10.86
C SER A 52 -2.22 10.65 -11.89
N ASP A 53 -1.64 11.29 -12.90
CA ASP A 53 -0.85 10.65 -13.95
C ASP A 53 0.44 10.03 -13.40
N ILE A 54 1.17 10.75 -12.56
CA ILE A 54 2.40 10.23 -11.93
C ILE A 54 2.07 8.99 -11.08
N LEU A 55 0.99 9.03 -10.29
CA LEU A 55 0.56 7.89 -9.49
C LEU A 55 0.26 6.68 -10.37
N ALA A 56 -0.59 6.84 -11.38
CA ALA A 56 -1.00 5.75 -12.26
C ALA A 56 0.16 5.17 -13.08
N GLN A 57 1.06 6.01 -13.55
CA GLN A 57 2.14 5.60 -14.45
C GLN A 57 3.32 4.99 -13.72
N LYS A 58 3.61 5.44 -12.49
CA LYS A 58 4.81 5.04 -11.75
C LYS A 58 4.50 4.18 -10.52
N TYR A 59 3.50 4.54 -9.74
CA TYR A 59 3.36 4.02 -8.37
C TYR A 59 2.27 2.97 -8.21
N PHE A 60 1.25 2.96 -9.08
CA PHE A 60 0.33 1.82 -9.15
C PHE A 60 1.06 0.55 -9.54
N ARG A 61 0.82 -0.51 -8.77
CA ARG A 61 1.20 -1.86 -9.15
C ARG A 61 0.40 -2.26 -10.38
N LYS A 62 1.07 -2.41 -11.51
CA LYS A 62 0.43 -2.61 -12.83
C LYS A 62 -0.09 -4.03 -13.08
N ALA A 63 0.40 -5.02 -12.35
CA ALA A 63 0.04 -6.42 -12.55
C ALA A 63 0.32 -7.27 -11.29
N GLY A 64 -0.37 -8.41 -11.21
CA GLY A 64 -0.18 -9.40 -10.16
C GLY A 64 -0.84 -9.05 -8.83
N VAL A 65 -1.69 -8.02 -8.79
CA VAL A 65 -2.53 -7.75 -7.61
C VAL A 65 -3.67 -8.78 -7.63
N PRO A 66 -3.79 -9.68 -6.62
CA PRO A 66 -4.84 -10.70 -6.60
C PRO A 66 -6.22 -10.07 -6.51
N ALA A 67 -7.17 -10.58 -7.28
CA ALA A 67 -8.56 -10.09 -7.26
C ALA A 67 -9.32 -10.50 -6.00
N ARG A 68 -8.85 -11.52 -5.28
CA ARG A 68 -9.39 -12.00 -4.01
C ARG A 68 -8.25 -12.28 -3.03
N LEU A 69 -8.43 -11.80 -1.81
CA LEU A 69 -7.45 -11.85 -0.74
C LEU A 69 -8.13 -12.39 0.51
N LYS A 70 -7.34 -13.05 1.36
CA LYS A 70 -7.73 -13.43 2.72
C LYS A 70 -6.71 -12.92 3.72
N LYS A 71 -7.18 -12.60 4.92
CA LYS A 71 -6.29 -12.21 6.02
C LYS A 71 -5.55 -13.43 6.57
N VAL A 72 -4.31 -13.21 7.01
CA VAL A 72 -3.53 -14.20 7.74
C VAL A 72 -3.62 -13.86 9.22
N GLU A 73 -4.25 -14.74 9.99
CA GLU A 73 -4.34 -14.60 11.44
C GLU A 73 -2.96 -14.64 12.07
N GLU A 74 -2.65 -13.58 12.82
CA GLU A 74 -1.41 -13.46 13.58
C GLU A 74 -1.77 -13.01 15.00
N ASN A 75 -1.88 -13.95 15.94
CA ASN A 75 -2.39 -13.69 17.30
C ASN A 75 -1.60 -12.63 18.09
N ALA A 76 -0.35 -12.36 17.71
CA ALA A 76 0.49 -11.32 18.32
C ALA A 76 0.30 -9.94 17.64
N VAL A 77 -0.57 -9.83 16.65
CA VAL A 77 -0.84 -8.63 15.86
C VAL A 77 -2.35 -8.33 15.94
N PRO A 78 -2.75 -7.07 16.17
CA PRO A 78 -4.13 -6.64 16.09
C PRO A 78 -4.78 -7.06 14.77
N SER A 79 -6.04 -7.52 14.85
CA SER A 79 -6.71 -8.11 13.69
C SER A 79 -6.88 -7.15 12.51
N PHE A 80 -7.02 -5.84 12.78
CA PHE A 80 -7.08 -4.81 11.73
C PHE A 80 -5.77 -4.73 10.92
N LEU A 81 -4.65 -5.09 11.55
CA LEU A 81 -3.30 -4.96 11.01
C LEU A 81 -2.75 -6.26 10.40
N TRP A 82 -3.56 -7.33 10.40
CA TRP A 82 -3.21 -8.58 9.73
C TRP A 82 -2.93 -8.35 8.25
N ARG A 83 -1.83 -8.95 7.79
CA ARG A 83 -1.49 -8.99 6.37
C ARG A 83 -2.50 -9.83 5.59
N SER A 84 -2.50 -9.66 4.27
CA SER A 84 -3.31 -10.47 3.37
C SER A 84 -2.44 -11.33 2.47
N VAL A 85 -3.03 -12.42 1.98
CA VAL A 85 -2.45 -13.30 0.94
C VAL A 85 -3.52 -13.61 -0.11
N PRO A 86 -3.14 -14.07 -1.32
CA PRO A 86 -4.09 -14.55 -2.31
C PRO A 86 -5.01 -15.61 -1.70
N ASP A 87 -6.32 -15.46 -1.89
CA ASP A 87 -7.27 -16.51 -1.55
C ASP A 87 -7.42 -17.48 -2.73
N GLU A 88 -6.54 -18.48 -2.79
CA GLU A 88 -6.47 -19.44 -3.90
C GLU A 88 -7.82 -20.13 -4.18
N ALA A 89 -8.62 -20.40 -3.15
CA ALA A 89 -9.93 -21.04 -3.32
C ALA A 89 -10.92 -20.08 -3.98
N ALA A 90 -10.98 -18.82 -3.53
CA ALA A 90 -11.84 -17.81 -4.12
C ALA A 90 -11.37 -17.41 -5.54
N LEU A 91 -10.06 -17.36 -5.78
CA LEU A 91 -9.46 -17.09 -7.08
C LEU A 91 -9.74 -18.20 -8.08
N ALA A 92 -9.71 -19.47 -7.65
CA ALA A 92 -10.01 -20.61 -8.53
C ALA A 92 -11.44 -20.57 -9.10
N ALA A 93 -12.36 -19.89 -8.41
CA ALA A 93 -13.73 -19.68 -8.88
C ALA A 93 -13.88 -18.59 -9.96
N LEU A 94 -12.83 -17.79 -10.20
CA LEU A 94 -12.81 -16.75 -11.23
C LEU A 94 -12.20 -17.27 -12.56
N PRO A 95 -12.60 -16.71 -13.70
CA PRO A 95 -11.88 -16.85 -14.96
C PRO A 95 -10.40 -16.51 -14.80
N ALA A 96 -9.52 -17.22 -15.50
CA ALA A 96 -8.07 -17.13 -15.28
C ALA A 96 -7.52 -15.70 -15.47
N ASP A 97 -8.07 -14.97 -16.44
CA ASP A 97 -7.76 -13.59 -16.79
C ASP A 97 -8.31 -12.56 -15.79
N GLU A 98 -9.23 -12.95 -14.90
CA GLU A 98 -9.80 -12.10 -13.86
C GLU A 98 -9.17 -12.33 -12.47
N ARG A 99 -8.27 -13.30 -12.32
CA ARG A 99 -7.66 -13.66 -11.02
C ARG A 99 -6.67 -12.63 -10.51
N SER A 100 -6.12 -11.80 -11.39
CA SER A 100 -5.18 -10.75 -11.02
C SER A 100 -5.36 -9.51 -11.87
N GLY A 101 -4.98 -8.35 -11.34
CA GLY A 101 -5.06 -7.08 -12.03
C GLY A 101 -4.02 -6.07 -11.56
N SER A 102 -4.40 -4.81 -11.62
CA SER A 102 -3.59 -3.66 -11.20
C SER A 102 -4.25 -2.90 -10.05
N GLU A 103 -3.47 -2.08 -9.35
CA GLU A 103 -4.03 -0.99 -8.56
C GLU A 103 -4.73 0.01 -9.48
N ARG A 104 -5.89 0.51 -9.06
CA ARG A 104 -6.69 1.52 -9.75
C ARG A 104 -7.23 2.60 -8.83
N ASP A 105 -7.15 2.37 -7.52
CA ASP A 105 -7.58 3.32 -6.52
C ASP A 105 -6.36 3.77 -5.70
N SER A 106 -6.16 5.08 -5.62
CA SER A 106 -5.10 5.70 -4.82
C SER A 106 -5.11 5.25 -3.36
N ARG A 107 -6.27 4.93 -2.79
CA ARG A 107 -6.41 4.39 -1.43
C ARG A 107 -5.63 3.09 -1.28
N GLN A 108 -5.61 2.22 -2.30
CA GLN A 108 -4.82 0.98 -2.28
C GLN A 108 -3.32 1.23 -2.05
N VAL A 109 -2.77 2.29 -2.66
CA VAL A 109 -1.37 2.68 -2.48
C VAL A 109 -1.15 3.22 -1.06
N PHE A 110 -2.03 4.11 -0.60
CA PHE A 110 -1.91 4.70 0.73
C PHE A 110 -2.04 3.64 1.83
N ASP A 111 -3.01 2.74 1.71
CA ASP A 111 -3.27 1.64 2.62
C ASP A 111 -2.08 0.69 2.70
N ARG A 112 -1.51 0.26 1.56
CA ARG A 112 -0.35 -0.65 1.60
C ARG A 112 0.87 0.00 2.24
N LEU A 113 1.12 1.29 1.97
CA LEU A 113 2.25 2.02 2.54
C LEU A 113 2.09 2.17 4.05
N ALA A 114 1.02 2.85 4.47
CA ALA A 114 0.75 3.12 5.87
C ALA A 114 0.55 1.82 6.66
N GLY A 115 -0.12 0.83 6.08
CA GLY A 115 -0.37 -0.46 6.71
C GLY A 115 0.91 -1.24 6.96
N THR A 116 1.82 -1.33 5.99
CA THR A 116 3.11 -2.01 6.20
C THR A 116 3.97 -1.28 7.24
N TRP A 117 4.01 0.06 7.22
CA TRP A 117 4.78 0.81 8.21
C TRP A 117 4.23 0.62 9.62
N THR A 118 2.90 0.62 9.75
CA THR A 118 2.22 0.33 11.02
C THR A 118 2.52 -1.09 11.47
N TYR A 119 2.46 -2.07 10.56
CA TYR A 119 2.75 -3.48 10.84
C TYR A 119 4.18 -3.68 11.33
N TRP A 120 5.16 -3.08 10.66
CA TRP A 120 6.55 -3.13 11.10
C TRP A 120 6.76 -2.41 12.44
N GLY A 121 6.13 -1.24 12.64
CA GLY A 121 6.19 -0.51 13.90
C GLY A 121 5.60 -1.32 15.06
N TRP A 122 4.49 -2.03 14.82
CA TRP A 122 3.88 -2.91 15.81
C TRP A 122 4.82 -4.07 16.18
N LYS A 123 5.33 -4.79 15.17
CA LYS A 123 6.30 -5.88 15.37
C LYS A 123 7.59 -5.42 16.05
N GLY A 124 8.00 -4.18 15.81
CA GLY A 124 9.14 -3.53 16.45
C GLY A 124 8.88 -3.01 17.86
N GLY A 125 7.65 -3.14 18.40
CA GLY A 125 7.30 -2.65 19.73
C GLY A 125 7.29 -1.13 19.84
N TYR A 126 7.03 -0.42 18.75
CA TYR A 126 7.11 1.05 18.73
C TYR A 126 5.90 1.73 19.34
N PHE A 127 4.72 1.11 19.34
CA PHE A 127 3.49 1.72 19.83
C PHE A 127 3.23 1.40 21.30
N ASP A 128 2.72 2.37 22.07
CA ASP A 128 2.39 2.14 23.49
C ASP A 128 1.09 1.35 23.64
N SER A 129 0.19 1.42 22.65
CA SER A 129 -1.09 0.71 22.62
C SER A 129 -1.56 0.39 21.19
N GLU A 130 -2.59 -0.47 21.08
CA GLU A 130 -3.28 -0.74 19.80
C GLU A 130 -3.90 0.52 19.21
N GLU A 131 -4.44 1.41 20.05
CA GLU A 131 -5.01 2.69 19.63
C GLU A 131 -3.96 3.62 19.01
N ASP A 132 -2.72 3.60 19.50
CA ASP A 132 -1.63 4.39 18.90
C ASP A 132 -1.26 3.87 17.51
N ALA A 133 -1.32 2.55 17.31
CA ALA A 133 -1.06 1.93 16.00
C ALA A 133 -2.18 2.27 15.00
N GLU A 134 -3.45 2.20 15.43
CA GLU A 134 -4.59 2.65 14.62
C GLU A 134 -4.49 4.13 14.27
N ALA A 135 -4.16 4.98 15.24
CA ALA A 135 -3.98 6.41 15.03
C ALA A 135 -2.88 6.69 14.02
N PHE A 136 -1.72 6.02 14.13
CA PHE A 136 -0.65 6.16 13.15
C PHE A 136 -1.09 5.71 11.75
N PHE A 137 -1.78 4.57 11.64
CA PHE A 137 -2.27 4.08 10.36
C PHE A 137 -3.21 5.08 9.69
N ASP A 138 -4.16 5.63 10.45
CA ASP A 138 -5.15 6.58 9.95
C ASP A 138 -4.52 7.92 9.54
N GLU A 139 -3.69 8.50 10.42
CA GLU A 139 -3.03 9.79 10.16
C GLU A 139 -2.11 9.70 8.94
N MET A 140 -1.36 8.60 8.76
CA MET A 140 -0.52 8.41 7.58
C MET A 140 -1.35 8.33 6.30
N ARG A 141 -2.46 7.58 6.30
CA ARG A 141 -3.36 7.48 5.13
C ARG A 141 -3.94 8.84 4.75
N PHE A 142 -4.41 9.60 5.74
CA PHE A 142 -4.92 10.94 5.53
C PHE A 142 -3.83 11.88 4.97
N MET A 143 -2.63 11.88 5.56
CA MET A 143 -1.54 12.75 5.14
C MET A 143 -1.02 12.42 3.74
N LEU A 144 -1.00 11.14 3.35
CA LEU A 144 -0.65 10.72 1.99
C LEU A 144 -1.73 11.19 0.99
N ALA A 145 -3.00 10.97 1.30
CA ALA A 145 -4.12 11.36 0.45
C ALA A 145 -4.20 12.90 0.27
N THR A 146 -3.89 13.66 1.31
CA THR A 146 -3.91 15.13 1.28
C THR A 146 -2.56 15.76 0.94
N GLN A 147 -1.57 14.96 0.54
CA GLN A 147 -0.22 15.38 0.17
C GLN A 147 0.51 16.22 1.23
N LYS A 148 0.21 15.99 2.52
CA LYS A 148 0.92 16.61 3.66
C LYS A 148 2.27 15.95 3.93
N ALA A 149 2.39 14.68 3.56
CA ALA A 149 3.62 13.92 3.66
C ALA A 149 3.80 13.03 2.43
N ALA A 150 5.04 12.75 2.07
CA ALA A 150 5.38 11.80 1.02
C ALA A 150 6.73 11.13 1.34
N PRO A 151 6.83 9.79 1.32
CA PRO A 151 8.11 9.11 1.41
C PRO A 151 8.92 9.29 0.12
N ASN A 152 10.17 8.84 0.15
CA ASN A 152 11.02 8.79 -1.04
C ASN A 152 10.45 7.81 -2.10
N SER A 153 10.92 7.95 -3.35
CA SER A 153 10.34 7.20 -4.48
C SER A 153 10.38 5.66 -4.33
N PRO A 154 11.46 5.02 -3.85
CA PRO A 154 11.51 3.56 -3.71
C PRO A 154 10.40 2.97 -2.83
N GLN A 155 10.00 3.68 -1.77
CA GLN A 155 8.91 3.25 -0.90
C GLN A 155 7.60 3.12 -1.69
N TRP A 156 7.27 4.11 -2.53
CA TRP A 156 6.04 4.07 -3.32
C TRP A 156 5.95 2.84 -4.24
N PHE A 157 7.06 2.31 -4.74
CA PHE A 157 7.02 1.19 -5.68
C PHE A 157 6.74 -0.16 -5.00
N ASN A 158 7.36 -0.42 -3.85
CA ASN A 158 7.48 -1.78 -3.32
C ASN A 158 6.89 -1.97 -1.92
N THR A 159 6.87 -0.92 -1.11
CA THR A 159 6.45 -1.00 0.29
C THR A 159 4.99 -1.41 0.38
N GLY A 160 4.71 -2.40 1.23
CA GLY A 160 3.36 -2.90 1.46
C GLY A 160 2.84 -3.90 0.43
N LEU A 161 3.54 -4.17 -0.68
CA LEU A 161 3.07 -5.18 -1.65
C LEU A 161 2.95 -6.57 -1.01
N HIS A 162 3.91 -6.94 -0.16
CA HIS A 162 3.85 -8.19 0.60
C HIS A 162 2.75 -8.17 1.67
N TRP A 163 2.63 -7.08 2.42
CA TRP A 163 1.63 -6.98 3.51
C TRP A 163 0.19 -6.90 2.99
N ALA A 164 -0.07 -6.09 1.97
CA ALA A 164 -1.42 -5.84 1.47
C ALA A 164 -1.92 -6.98 0.56
N TYR A 165 -1.03 -7.60 -0.21
CA TYR A 165 -1.41 -8.52 -1.29
C TYR A 165 -0.75 -9.90 -1.23
N GLY A 166 0.22 -10.12 -0.33
CA GLY A 166 1.03 -11.33 -0.32
C GLY A 166 1.95 -11.46 -1.54
N ILE A 167 2.21 -10.37 -2.27
CA ILE A 167 3.13 -10.38 -3.40
C ILE A 167 4.54 -10.56 -2.88
N ASP A 168 5.23 -11.59 -3.36
CA ASP A 168 6.60 -11.90 -2.99
C ASP A 168 7.44 -12.25 -4.24
N GLY A 169 8.76 -12.32 -4.06
CA GLY A 169 9.74 -12.71 -5.07
C GLY A 169 11.09 -13.02 -4.45
N PRO A 170 12.04 -13.60 -5.20
CA PRO A 170 13.35 -13.95 -4.67
C PRO A 170 14.12 -12.69 -4.23
N GLY A 171 14.83 -12.79 -3.11
CA GLY A 171 15.65 -11.69 -2.58
C GLY A 171 16.62 -11.12 -3.61
N GLN A 172 16.64 -9.79 -3.73
CA GLN A 172 17.39 -9.07 -4.76
C GLN A 172 18.74 -8.54 -4.27
N GLY A 173 19.30 -9.14 -3.22
CA GLY A 173 20.60 -8.76 -2.66
C GLY A 173 20.57 -7.64 -1.62
N HIS A 174 19.38 -7.16 -1.24
CA HIS A 174 19.23 -6.19 -0.17
C HIS A 174 19.36 -6.81 1.22
N HIS A 175 19.63 -5.95 2.20
CA HIS A 175 19.79 -6.30 3.60
C HIS A 175 18.87 -5.44 4.46
N TYR A 176 18.46 -5.99 5.61
CA TYR A 176 17.74 -5.29 6.67
C TYR A 176 18.40 -5.62 8.01
N VAL A 177 18.13 -4.82 9.03
CA VAL A 177 18.53 -5.16 10.40
C VAL A 177 17.40 -5.96 11.02
N ASP A 178 17.70 -7.20 11.38
CA ASP A 178 16.73 -8.08 12.04
C ASP A 178 16.36 -7.49 13.41
N PRO A 179 15.08 -7.21 13.69
CA PRO A 179 14.69 -6.47 14.88
C PRO A 179 14.84 -7.25 16.18
N GLU A 180 14.86 -8.60 16.12
CA GLU A 180 15.02 -9.44 17.30
C GLU A 180 16.49 -9.61 17.67
N THR A 181 17.35 -9.80 16.67
CA THR A 181 18.77 -10.09 16.85
C THR A 181 19.67 -8.86 16.75
N GLY A 182 19.18 -7.77 16.17
CA GLY A 182 19.95 -6.56 15.85
C GLY A 182 21.00 -6.75 14.76
N LYS A 183 20.98 -7.86 14.02
CA LYS A 183 22.01 -8.21 13.03
C LYS A 183 21.62 -7.82 11.63
N LEU A 184 22.60 -7.31 10.88
CA LEU A 184 22.47 -7.11 9.43
C LEU A 184 22.23 -8.47 8.76
N THR A 185 21.06 -8.63 8.17
CA THR A 185 20.58 -9.88 7.60
C THR A 185 20.24 -9.67 6.12
N ARG A 186 20.69 -10.60 5.29
CA ARG A 186 20.36 -10.60 3.87
C ARG A 186 18.91 -11.03 3.70
N SER A 187 18.12 -10.22 3.00
CA SER A 187 16.72 -10.55 2.75
C SER A 187 16.59 -11.74 1.79
N LYS A 188 15.67 -12.65 2.14
CA LYS A 188 15.28 -13.78 1.28
C LYS A 188 14.12 -13.42 0.34
N SER A 189 13.40 -12.35 0.66
CA SER A 189 12.21 -11.87 -0.06
C SER A 189 12.52 -10.56 -0.79
N ALA A 190 11.89 -10.35 -1.94
CA ALA A 190 11.97 -9.09 -2.67
C ALA A 190 11.16 -7.94 -2.01
N TYR A 191 10.10 -8.29 -1.26
CA TYR A 191 9.01 -7.36 -0.93
C TYR A 191 8.63 -7.35 0.56
N GLU A 192 9.12 -8.27 1.38
CA GLU A 192 8.88 -8.29 2.83
C GLU A 192 9.66 -7.18 3.55
N HIS A 193 10.89 -6.89 3.10
CA HIS A 193 11.75 -5.83 3.59
C HIS A 193 12.40 -5.05 2.43
N PRO A 194 11.60 -4.38 1.58
CA PRO A 194 12.11 -3.70 0.39
C PRO A 194 13.02 -2.54 0.79
N GLN A 195 14.10 -2.33 0.03
CA GLN A 195 15.00 -1.21 0.28
C GLN A 195 14.34 0.14 -0.09
N PRO A 196 14.43 1.16 0.80
CA PRO A 196 14.10 2.55 0.48
C PRO A 196 15.07 3.20 -0.51
#